data_AF-A0A6L5G2T4-F1
#
_entry.id   AF-A0A6L5G2T4-F1
#
_cell.length_a   1.000
_cell.length_b   1.000
_cell.length_c   1.000
_cell.angle_alpha   90.00
_cell.angle_beta   90.00
_cell.angle_gamma   90.00
#
_symmetry.space_group_name_H-M   'P 1'
#
loop_
_entity.id
_entity.type
_entity.pdbx_description
1 polymer ?
#
loop_
_entity_poly.entity_id
_entity_poly.type
_entity_poly.pdbx_seq_one_letter_code
_entity_poly.pdbx_strand_id
1 'polypeptide(L)' 'MLEQGSSPFFGDSYNSAIQGRIGNQSPNALYLQSGDVDALYHRYQEAGMKIVDPIGDRPWGQREFTIEDPAGNWLSFWQS' A
#
# COMPACT_ATOMS: atom_id res chain seq x y z
N MET A 1 -18.28 22.18 -4.71
CA MET A 1 -17.64 21.95 -3.40
C MET A 1 -18.02 20.55 -2.99
N LEU A 2 -17.21 19.56 -3.37
CA LEU A 2 -17.45 18.16 -3.01
C LEU A 2 -16.68 17.88 -1.72
N GLU A 3 -17.38 17.48 -0.68
CA GLU A 3 -16.78 17.11 0.60
C GLU A 3 -15.88 15.90 0.43
N GLN A 4 -14.61 16.05 0.82
CA GLN A 4 -13.63 14.98 0.82
C GLN A 4 -13.98 14.01 1.94
N GLY A 5 -14.75 12.98 1.61
CA GLY A 5 -15.06 11.89 2.53
C GLY A 5 -13.79 11.12 2.88
N SER A 6 -13.21 11.43 4.03
CA SER A 6 -12.26 10.53 4.70
C SER A 6 -12.97 9.22 4.95
N SER A 7 -12.48 8.15 4.32
CA SER A 7 -13.01 6.81 4.52
C SER A 7 -12.62 6.34 5.93
N PRO A 8 -13.59 5.92 6.77
CA PRO A 8 -13.33 5.55 8.18
C PRO A 8 -12.50 4.28 8.33
N PHE A 9 -12.17 3.59 7.22
CA PHE A 9 -11.35 2.38 7.22
C PHE A 9 -9.86 2.65 7.37
N PHE A 10 -9.43 3.92 7.24
CA PHE A 10 -8.03 4.28 7.22
C PHE A 10 -7.74 5.34 8.29
N GLY A 11 -6.97 4.96 9.31
CA GLY A 11 -6.63 5.83 10.44
C GLY A 11 -5.73 7.01 10.06
N ASP A 12 -5.60 7.97 10.97
CA ASP A 12 -4.89 9.23 10.75
C ASP A 12 -3.40 9.04 10.38
N SER A 13 -2.76 7.97 10.88
CA SER A 13 -1.38 7.62 10.54
C SER A 13 -1.23 7.11 9.10
N TYR A 14 -2.19 6.30 8.62
CA TYR A 14 -2.26 5.87 7.22
C TYR A 14 -2.51 7.08 6.31
N ASN A 15 -3.49 7.92 6.67
CA ASN A 15 -3.79 9.13 5.90
C ASN A 15 -2.59 10.08 5.85
N SER A 16 -1.83 10.23 6.94
CA SER A 16 -0.62 11.05 6.98
C SER A 16 0.53 10.46 6.15
N ALA A 17 0.71 9.14 6.16
CA ALA A 17 1.68 8.46 5.31
C ALA A 17 1.31 8.59 3.82
N ILE A 18 0.02 8.50 3.48
CA ILE A 18 -0.51 8.78 2.14
C ILE A 18 -0.31 10.26 1.77
N GLN A 19 -0.57 11.20 2.69
CA GLN A 19 -0.39 12.64 2.45
C GLN A 19 1.08 13.01 2.21
N GLY A 20 2.02 12.44 2.97
CA GLY A 20 3.46 12.60 2.73
C GLY A 20 3.95 11.97 1.41
N ARG A 21 3.12 11.10 0.82
CA ARG A 21 3.29 10.45 -0.48
C ARG A 21 2.62 11.23 -1.63
N ILE A 22 1.73 12.19 -1.34
CA ILE A 22 1.09 13.09 -2.32
C ILE A 22 2.15 14.02 -2.93
N GLY A 23 2.67 13.59 -4.06
CA GLY A 23 3.77 14.21 -4.80
C GLY A 23 4.30 13.24 -5.87
N ASN A 24 4.18 11.93 -5.60
CA ASN A 24 4.29 10.87 -6.59
C ASN A 24 2.86 10.34 -6.87
N GLN A 25 2.12 11.01 -7.76
CA GLN A 25 0.72 10.65 -8.07
C GLN A 25 0.67 9.31 -8.80
N SER A 26 0.42 8.24 -8.05
CA SER A 26 -0.26 7.08 -8.62
C SER A 26 -1.71 7.47 -8.94
N PRO A 27 -2.23 7.15 -10.13
CA PRO A 27 -3.63 7.41 -10.46
C PRO A 27 -4.59 6.52 -9.66
N ASN A 28 -4.15 5.36 -9.15
CA ASN A 28 -5.01 4.42 -8.42
C ASN A 28 -4.27 3.72 -7.26
N ALA A 29 -4.95 3.50 -6.14
CA ALA A 29 -4.45 2.71 -5.02
C ALA A 29 -5.42 1.56 -4.70
N LEU A 30 -4.90 0.33 -4.60
CA LEU A 30 -5.66 -0.86 -4.24
C LEU A 30 -5.09 -1.49 -2.96
N TYR A 31 -6.00 -1.93 -2.08
CA TYR A 31 -5.67 -2.63 -0.84
C TYR A 31 -6.18 -4.06 -0.90
N LEU A 32 -5.27 -5.01 -1.07
CA LEU A 32 -5.55 -6.39 -1.45
C LEU A 32 -5.11 -7.36 -0.35
N GLN A 33 -6.00 -8.24 0.09
CA GLN A 33 -5.64 -9.30 1.02
C GLN A 33 -4.87 -10.40 0.29
N SER A 34 -3.77 -10.89 0.86
CA SER A 34 -3.04 -12.07 0.40
C SER A 34 -3.12 -13.18 1.45
N GLY A 35 -3.12 -14.44 0.99
CA GLY A 35 -2.99 -15.60 1.88
C GLY A 35 -1.56 -15.82 2.38
N ASP A 36 -0.56 -15.26 1.69
CA ASP A 36 0.84 -15.29 2.06
C ASP A 36 1.51 -14.00 1.54
N VAL A 37 1.71 -13.02 2.43
CA VAL A 37 2.29 -11.72 2.06
C VAL A 37 3.80 -11.80 1.87
N ASP A 38 4.50 -12.63 2.64
CA ASP A 38 5.96 -12.79 2.54
C ASP A 38 6.35 -13.45 1.21
N ALA A 39 5.68 -14.53 0.82
CA ALA A 39 5.94 -15.19 -0.46
C ALA A 39 5.67 -14.25 -1.65
N LEU A 40 4.61 -13.44 -1.57
CA LEU A 40 4.28 -12.48 -2.61
C LEU A 40 5.29 -11.33 -2.68
N TYR A 41 5.76 -10.85 -1.52
CA TYR A 41 6.82 -9.85 -1.44
C TYR A 41 8.12 -10.33 -2.10
N HIS A 42 8.59 -11.54 -1.76
CA HIS A 42 9.78 -12.13 -2.37
C HIS A 42 9.65 -12.27 -3.89
N ARG A 43 8.49 -12.75 -4.36
CA ARG A 43 8.22 -12.86 -5.80
C ARG A 43 8.32 -11.51 -6.52
N TYR A 44 7.80 -10.44 -5.91
CA TYR A 44 7.88 -9.11 -6.52
C TYR A 44 9.28 -8.50 -6.45
N GLN A 45 10.07 -8.81 -5.42
CA GLN A 45 11.49 -8.45 -5.38
C GLN A 45 12.28 -9.14 -6.49
N GLU A 46 12.09 -10.45 -6.67
CA GLU A 46 12.74 -11.23 -7.74
C GLU A 46 12.36 -10.74 -9.13
N ALA A 47 11.11 -10.29 -9.30
CA ALA A 47 10.63 -9.68 -10.52
C ALA A 47 11.14 -8.24 -10.77
N GLY A 48 11.90 -7.67 -9.83
CA GLY A 48 12.44 -6.30 -9.95
C GLY A 48 11.36 -5.21 -9.87
N MET A 49 10.23 -5.49 -9.23
CA MET A 49 9.18 -4.48 -9.06
C MET A 49 9.63 -3.36 -8.14
N LYS A 50 9.09 -2.16 -8.38
CA LYS A 50 9.33 -1.00 -7.52
C LYS A 50 8.58 -1.17 -6.21
N ILE A 51 9.30 -1.56 -5.16
CA ILE A 51 8.80 -1.57 -3.79
C ILE A 51 8.74 -0.12 -3.29
N VAL A 52 7.53 0.39 -3.05
CA VAL A 52 7.28 1.75 -2.53
C VAL A 52 7.31 1.76 -1.01
N ASP A 53 6.81 0.70 -0.39
CA ASP A 53 6.77 0.50 1.05
C ASP A 53 7.19 -0.94 1.35
N PRO A 54 8.36 -1.17 1.97
CA PRO A 54 8.84 -2.50 2.30
C PRO A 54 7.87 -3.28 3.18
N ILE A 55 7.97 -4.61 3.13
CA ILE A 55 7.19 -5.48 4.01
C ILE A 55 7.47 -5.19 5.48
N GLY A 56 6.42 -5.13 6.29
CA GLY A 56 6.54 -4.94 7.73
C GLY A 56 5.23 -5.13 8.48
N ASP A 57 5.36 -5.32 9.78
CA ASP A 57 4.24 -5.40 10.71
C ASP A 57 3.78 -3.99 11.09
N ARG A 58 2.46 -3.79 11.11
CA ARG A 58 1.84 -2.50 11.37
C ARG A 58 1.25 -2.43 12.77
N PRO A 59 1.14 -1.23 13.37
CA PRO A 59 0.56 -1.05 14.70
C PRO A 59 -0.90 -1.54 14.85
N TRP A 60 -1.62 -1.67 13.75
CA TRP A 60 -2.98 -2.22 13.69
C TRP A 60 -3.03 -3.74 13.49
N GLY A 61 -1.89 -4.44 13.61
CA GLY A 61 -1.82 -5.90 13.64
C GLY A 61 -1.84 -6.58 12.27
N GLN A 62 -1.44 -5.87 11.20
CA GLN A 62 -1.33 -6.45 9.86
C GLN A 62 0.11 -6.46 9.40
N ARG A 63 0.45 -7.46 8.58
CA ARG A 63 1.69 -7.52 7.83
C ARG A 63 1.42 -7.09 6.40
N GLU A 64 2.12 -6.07 5.90
CA GLU A 64 1.84 -5.50 4.58
C GLU A 64 3.08 -4.93 3.88
N PHE A 65 2.99 -4.78 2.56
CA PHE A 65 3.93 -4.02 1.72
C PHE A 65 3.19 -3.32 0.58
N THR A 66 3.84 -2.38 -0.11
CA THR A 66 3.28 -1.69 -1.29
C THR A 66 4.26 -1.68 -2.45
N ILE A 67 3.75 -1.95 -3.65
CA ILE A 67 4.48 -1.80 -4.91
C ILE A 67 3.84 -0.74 -5.80
N GLU A 68 4.63 -0.24 -6.75
CA GLU A 68 4.15 0.52 -7.89
C GLU A 68 4.26 -0.33 -9.15
N ASP A 69 3.15 -0.47 -9.88
CA ASP A 69 3.14 -1.14 -11.18
C ASP A 69 3.67 -0.23 -12.30
N PRO A 70 3.92 -0.75 -13.52
CA PRO A 70 4.42 0.08 -14.63
C PRO A 70 3.48 1.19 -15.09
N ALA A 71 2.18 1.12 -14.79
CA ALA A 71 1.21 2.17 -15.07
C ALA A 71 1.15 3.23 -13.95
N GLY A 72 2.00 3.07 -12.93
CA GLY A 72 2.09 3.96 -11.78
C GLY A 72 1.08 3.62 -10.69
N ASN A 73 0.27 2.56 -10.79
CA ASN A 73 -0.71 2.20 -9.76
C ASN A 73 -0.04 1.65 -8.51
N TRP A 74 -0.64 1.88 -7.36
CA TRP A 74 -0.15 1.37 -6.08
C TRP A 74 -0.96 0.18 -5.63
N LEU A 75 -0.25 -0.93 -5.40
CA LEU A 75 -0.83 -2.17 -4.95
C LEU A 75 -0.26 -2.49 -3.58
N SER A 76 -1.09 -2.37 -2.57
CA SER A 76 -0.76 -2.72 -1.19
C SER A 76 -1.32 -4.09 -0.87
N PHE A 77 -0.47 -5.00 -0.43
CA PHE A 77 -0.84 -6.36 -0.06
C PHE A 77 -0.74 -6.54 1.43
N TRP A 78 -1.77 -7.11 2.06
CA TRP A 78 -1.82 -7.28 3.51
C TRP A 78 -2.33 -8.66 3.94
N GLN A 79 -1.97 -9.03 5.16
CA GLN A 79 -2.40 -10.24 5.87
C GLN A 79 -2.55 -9.91 7.36
N SER A 80 -3.58 -10.49 7.97
CA SER A 80 -3.84 -10.45 9.43
C SER A 80 -3.10 -11.57 10.16
#